data_AF-A0A669BL21-F1
#
_entry.id   AF-A0A669BL21-F1
#
_cell.length_a   1.000
_cell.length_b   1.000
_cell.length_c   1.000
_cell.angle_alpha   90.00
_cell.angle_beta   90.00
_cell.angle_gamma   90.00
#
_symmetry.space_group_name_H-M   'P 1'
#
loop_
_entity.id
_entity.type
_entity.pdbx_description
1 polymer ?
#
loop_
_entity_poly.entity_id
_entity_poly.type
_entity_poly.pdbx_seq_one_letter_code
_entity_poly.pdbx_strand_id
1 'polypeptide(L)'
;MFTGRLRSEIPPALLIGSMEEVHMPQNGINHAGVTALAEAMQHNPGLRILNLNDNTFTEKGAIAMAQALKHLRSIQVINFGDCLVRPEGAKAIAASVSEGLPILKELNLSYGEITEDAALVVAQAVKDKDQLEKLDLNGNCIGEDGCRALKVAMEAMNMSELLGSLSDDEGEPEDDDDDDEDEDDDEEEDDDEEDVDEEEVEEEEEEEEEEESTGNKFSTPQSAPRPPEVSSFLSFPSPDKLLKLGPTRALLIEQQVDVSDAAKTAEAFLKIASVYKEDNNEVKNAVLDSIDGLLRKAFTSSSFQGYSFVSSLLVLLGLIKSEDKVKPVIVVPGHLQALEHVVRQDYFPKESVAVLEAFMSRNNKTLEPCGNAKNNLQSTLQRVRSQS
;
A
#
# COMPACT_ATOMS: atom_id res chain seq x y z
N MET A 1 19.08 25.40 9.07
CA MET A 1 20.46 24.96 9.39
C MET A 1 20.39 23.56 9.95
N PHE A 2 20.56 22.55 9.11
CA PHE A 2 20.82 21.19 9.56
C PHE A 2 22.31 21.09 9.94
N THR A 3 22.61 20.77 11.19
CA THR A 3 23.99 20.55 11.64
C THR A 3 24.15 19.10 12.10
N GLY A 4 24.60 18.25 11.20
CA GLY A 4 25.15 16.92 11.48
C GLY A 4 26.25 16.64 10.45
N ARG A 5 27.48 16.46 10.91
CA ARG A 5 28.65 16.09 10.09
C ARG A 5 29.14 14.71 10.51
N LEU A 6 29.67 13.97 9.52
CA LEU A 6 30.36 12.66 9.54
C LEU A 6 29.39 11.47 9.36
N ARG A 7 29.58 10.53 8.43
CA ARG A 7 30.69 10.16 7.52
C ARG A 7 30.09 9.36 6.36
N SER A 8 30.84 9.27 5.27
CA SER A 8 30.64 8.48 4.05
C SER A 8 30.01 7.09 4.26
N GLU A 9 29.20 6.68 3.27
CA GLU A 9 28.42 5.44 3.10
C GLU A 9 26.90 5.65 3.29
N ILE A 10 26.15 5.70 2.18
CA ILE A 10 24.67 5.71 2.17
C ILE A 10 24.20 4.33 1.68
N PRO A 11 23.66 3.46 2.57
CA PRO A 11 23.02 2.19 2.22
C PRO A 11 21.52 2.37 1.91
N PRO A 12 20.86 1.33 1.34
CA PRO A 12 19.49 1.41 0.80
C PRO A 12 18.50 1.79 1.89
N ALA A 13 17.78 2.90 1.69
CA ALA A 13 16.78 3.51 2.57
C ALA A 13 17.09 3.26 4.06
N LEU A 14 17.89 4.16 4.66
CA LEU A 14 18.19 4.16 6.09
C LEU A 14 16.92 3.78 6.87
N LEU A 15 16.86 2.53 7.34
CA LEU A 15 15.97 2.12 8.41
C LEU A 15 16.48 2.90 9.61
N ILE A 16 15.97 4.11 9.76
CA ILE A 16 16.11 4.85 11.00
C ILE A 16 15.39 3.93 11.98
N GLY A 17 16.14 3.24 12.83
CA GLY A 17 15.63 2.38 13.91
C GLY A 17 15.85 3.02 15.28
N SER A 18 16.34 4.26 15.27
CA SER A 18 16.76 5.05 16.42
C SER A 18 15.97 6.35 16.55
N MET A 19 14.90 6.54 15.79
CA MET A 19 14.06 7.74 15.95
C MET A 19 13.32 7.66 17.28
N GLU A 20 13.44 8.73 18.04
CA GLU A 20 12.68 8.92 19.28
C GLU A 20 11.54 9.91 19.08
N GLU A 21 11.67 10.87 18.16
CA GLU A 21 10.68 11.94 17.98
C GLU A 21 10.53 12.26 16.49
N VAL A 22 9.28 12.38 16.03
CA VAL A 22 8.92 12.86 14.69
C VAL A 22 7.96 14.01 14.84
N HIS A 23 8.32 15.13 14.20
CA HIS A 23 7.50 16.33 14.12
C HIS A 23 7.44 16.77 12.66
N MET A 24 6.32 16.53 12.00
CA MET A 24 6.05 17.00 10.65
C MET A 24 4.65 17.61 10.53
N PRO A 25 4.27 18.58 11.39
CA PRO A 25 2.98 19.22 11.25
C PRO A 25 2.95 20.13 10.01
N GLN A 26 1.78 20.33 9.40
CA GLN A 26 1.56 21.31 8.32
C GLN A 26 2.47 21.10 7.11
N ASN A 27 2.61 19.86 6.65
CA ASN A 27 3.44 19.54 5.47
C ASN A 27 2.62 19.12 4.26
N GLY A 28 1.28 19.19 4.32
CA GLY A 28 0.43 18.78 3.21
C GLY A 28 0.60 17.31 2.83
N ILE A 29 1.00 16.46 3.78
CA ILE A 29 1.26 15.04 3.50
C ILE A 29 -0.08 14.34 3.33
N ASN A 30 -0.40 13.95 2.11
CA ASN A 30 -1.63 13.23 1.80
C ASN A 30 -1.59 11.76 2.27
N HIS A 31 -2.70 11.05 2.09
CA HIS A 31 -2.86 9.69 2.61
C HIS A 31 -1.81 8.70 2.09
N ALA A 32 -1.30 8.89 0.88
CA ALA A 32 -0.25 8.05 0.29
C ALA A 32 1.09 8.29 1.00
N GLY A 33 1.45 9.56 1.22
CA GLY A 33 2.62 9.94 2.01
C GLY A 33 2.54 9.45 3.45
N VAL A 34 1.38 9.58 4.11
CA VAL A 34 1.14 9.08 5.47
C VAL A 34 1.29 7.55 5.53
N THR A 35 0.83 6.83 4.51
CA THR A 35 0.97 5.37 4.43
C THR A 35 2.44 4.96 4.33
N ALA A 36 3.22 5.63 3.46
CA ALA A 36 4.65 5.39 3.34
C ALA A 36 5.40 5.71 4.65
N LEU A 37 5.02 6.82 5.33
CA LEU A 37 5.56 7.17 6.64
C LEU A 37 5.22 6.12 7.69
N ALA A 38 3.99 5.61 7.73
CA ALA A 38 3.58 4.56 8.66
C ALA A 38 4.43 3.28 8.47
N GLU A 39 4.65 2.87 7.22
CA GLU A 39 5.48 1.70 6.87
C GLU A 39 6.94 1.87 7.31
N ALA A 40 7.49 3.08 7.22
CA ALA A 40 8.83 3.37 7.71
C ALA A 40 8.86 3.43 9.25
N MET A 41 7.90 4.10 9.87
CA MET A 41 7.84 4.35 11.30
C MET A 41 7.70 3.06 12.11
N GLN A 42 6.97 2.05 11.64
CA GLN A 42 6.78 0.78 12.38
C GLN A 42 8.11 0.08 12.76
N HIS A 43 9.21 0.40 12.07
CA HIS A 43 10.54 -0.11 12.34
C HIS A 43 11.31 0.69 13.43
N ASN A 44 10.66 1.67 14.07
CA ASN A 44 11.21 2.51 15.15
C ASN A 44 10.54 2.21 16.51
N PRO A 45 10.81 1.06 17.15
CA PRO A 45 10.17 0.72 18.42
C PRO A 45 10.53 1.69 19.56
N GLY A 46 11.59 2.49 19.39
CA GLY A 46 12.01 3.55 20.30
C GLY A 46 11.27 4.88 20.14
N LEU A 47 10.35 5.01 19.17
CA LEU A 47 9.63 6.26 18.94
C LEU A 47 8.73 6.60 20.13
N ARG A 48 8.86 7.83 20.62
CA ARG A 48 8.20 8.38 21.81
C ARG A 48 7.21 9.49 21.45
N ILE A 49 7.53 10.32 20.47
CA ILE A 49 6.67 11.41 20.03
C ILE A 49 6.41 11.26 18.53
N LEU A 50 5.14 11.28 18.17
CA LEU A 50 4.70 11.29 16.78
C LEU A 50 3.68 12.41 16.59
N ASN A 51 4.12 13.49 15.95
CA ASN A 51 3.30 14.65 15.65
C ASN A 51 3.24 14.86 14.13
N LEU A 52 2.07 14.59 13.55
CA LEU A 52 1.75 14.77 12.15
C LEU A 52 0.50 15.65 11.98
N ASN A 53 0.24 16.53 12.95
CA ASN A 53 -0.93 17.42 12.95
C ASN A 53 -1.03 18.24 11.66
N ASP A 54 -2.25 18.49 11.18
CA ASP A 54 -2.51 19.31 9.98
C ASP A 54 -1.79 18.71 8.75
N ASN A 55 -2.15 17.45 8.47
CA ASN A 55 -1.78 16.69 7.27
C ASN A 55 -2.95 15.79 6.89
N THR A 56 -3.18 15.55 5.61
CA THR A 56 -4.37 14.87 5.12
C THR A 56 -4.26 13.34 5.20
N PHE A 57 -4.55 12.75 6.37
CA PHE A 57 -4.51 11.29 6.52
C PHE A 57 -5.63 10.63 5.73
N THR A 58 -6.84 11.20 5.77
CA THR A 58 -8.11 10.52 5.44
C THR A 58 -8.30 9.25 6.29
N GLU A 59 -9.41 8.53 6.08
CA GLU A 59 -9.62 7.21 6.68
C GLU A 59 -8.48 6.23 6.35
N LYS A 60 -7.98 6.24 5.10
CA LYS A 60 -6.98 5.28 4.61
C LYS A 60 -5.64 5.44 5.33
N GLY A 61 -5.13 6.68 5.41
CA GLY A 61 -3.87 6.97 6.08
C GLY A 61 -3.95 6.74 7.59
N ALA A 62 -5.09 7.03 8.21
CA ALA A 62 -5.32 6.75 9.63
C ALA A 62 -5.30 5.24 9.94
N ILE A 63 -5.89 4.40 9.08
CA ILE A 63 -5.83 2.94 9.22
C ILE A 63 -4.39 2.43 9.05
N ALA A 64 -3.62 2.97 8.09
CA ALA A 64 -2.21 2.61 7.92
C ALA A 64 -1.38 2.97 9.16
N MET A 65 -1.58 4.18 9.70
CA MET A 65 -0.89 4.63 10.90
C MET A 65 -1.28 3.80 12.13
N ALA A 66 -2.55 3.41 12.26
CA ALA A 66 -3.00 2.49 13.30
C ALA A 66 -2.26 1.14 13.24
N GLN A 67 -2.06 0.58 12.05
CA GLN A 67 -1.28 -0.65 11.88
C GLN A 67 0.18 -0.47 12.35
N ALA A 68 0.82 0.64 11.98
CA ALA A 68 2.18 0.94 12.43
C ALA A 68 2.28 1.09 13.96
N LEU A 69 1.32 1.75 14.60
CA LEU A 69 1.29 1.97 16.06
C LEU A 69 1.34 0.67 16.88
N LYS A 70 0.90 -0.47 16.32
CA LYS A 70 1.00 -1.78 17.00
C LYS A 70 2.43 -2.20 17.32
N HIS A 71 3.39 -1.64 16.58
CA HIS A 71 4.83 -1.89 16.73
C HIS A 71 5.54 -0.84 17.61
N LEU A 72 4.90 0.29 17.91
CA LEU A 72 5.52 1.47 18.54
C LEU A 72 5.23 1.56 20.05
N ARG A 73 5.72 0.57 20.80
CA ARG A 73 5.38 0.40 22.23
C ARG A 73 5.90 1.52 23.15
N SER A 74 6.84 2.34 22.68
CA SER A 74 7.46 3.42 23.46
C SER A 74 6.77 4.78 23.31
N ILE A 75 5.68 4.85 22.52
CA ILE A 75 4.98 6.10 22.24
C ILE A 75 4.35 6.67 23.51
N GLN A 76 4.62 7.96 23.73
CA GLN A 76 4.14 8.78 24.82
C GLN A 76 3.20 9.88 24.30
N VAL A 77 3.42 10.40 23.10
CA VAL A 77 2.61 11.48 22.52
C VAL A 77 2.25 11.13 21.09
N ILE A 78 0.94 11.14 20.80
CA ILE A 78 0.38 11.07 19.45
C ILE A 78 -0.37 12.36 19.20
N ASN A 79 0.00 13.07 18.14
CA ASN A 79 -0.74 14.22 17.66
C ASN A 79 -1.10 14.07 16.18
N PHE A 80 -2.35 13.72 15.93
CA PHE A 80 -2.99 13.65 14.61
C PHE A 80 -4.20 14.59 14.57
N GLY A 81 -4.10 15.75 15.22
CA GLY A 81 -5.10 16.79 15.11
C GLY A 81 -5.15 17.36 13.69
N ASP A 82 -6.33 17.71 13.22
CA ASP A 82 -6.55 18.27 11.89
C ASP A 82 -6.02 17.37 10.77
N CYS A 83 -6.29 16.06 10.90
CA CYS A 83 -5.78 15.05 9.96
C CYS A 83 -6.85 14.36 9.11
N LEU A 84 -8.12 14.74 9.23
CA LEU A 84 -9.24 14.02 8.60
C LEU A 84 -9.19 12.52 8.91
N VAL A 85 -8.99 12.16 10.18
CA VAL A 85 -8.85 10.77 10.62
C VAL A 85 -10.09 9.93 10.29
N ARG A 86 -11.27 10.57 10.27
CA ARG A 86 -12.60 10.00 10.01
C ARG A 86 -12.99 8.89 11.02
N PRO A 87 -14.28 8.49 11.08
CA PRO A 87 -14.77 7.59 12.13
C PRO A 87 -14.07 6.21 12.17
N GLU A 88 -13.86 5.56 11.03
CA GLU A 88 -13.24 4.23 11.00
C GLU A 88 -11.73 4.28 11.26
N GLY A 89 -11.04 5.34 10.81
CA GLY A 89 -9.64 5.59 11.16
C GLY A 89 -9.46 5.81 12.66
N ALA A 90 -10.35 6.57 13.29
CA ALA A 90 -10.34 6.80 14.73
C ALA A 90 -10.57 5.50 15.53
N LYS A 91 -11.51 4.65 15.09
CA LYS A 91 -11.73 3.32 15.68
C LYS A 91 -10.50 2.41 15.52
N ALA A 92 -9.80 2.47 14.39
CA ALA A 92 -8.59 1.69 14.16
C ALA A 92 -7.43 2.15 15.08
N ILE A 93 -7.26 3.46 15.24
CA ILE A 93 -6.29 4.04 16.19
C ILE A 93 -6.66 3.64 17.62
N ALA A 94 -7.94 3.74 18.00
CA ALA A 94 -8.44 3.33 19.31
C ALA A 94 -8.15 1.85 19.60
N ALA A 95 -8.37 0.95 18.63
CA ALA A 95 -8.02 -0.46 18.77
C ALA A 95 -6.52 -0.64 19.07
N SER A 96 -5.66 0.08 18.35
CA SER A 96 -4.21 0.00 18.51
C SER A 96 -3.72 0.60 19.83
N VAL A 97 -4.36 1.68 20.30
CA VAL A 97 -4.16 2.26 21.63
C VAL A 97 -4.58 1.26 22.71
N SER A 98 -5.75 0.64 22.60
CA SER A 98 -6.24 -0.32 23.60
C SER A 98 -5.36 -1.58 23.70
N GLU A 99 -4.93 -2.14 22.56
CA GLU A 99 -4.04 -3.32 22.47
C GLU A 99 -2.58 -3.02 22.87
N GLY A 100 -2.19 -1.74 22.88
CA GLY A 100 -0.79 -1.31 22.91
C GLY A 100 -0.52 -0.09 23.79
N LEU A 101 0.59 0.58 23.49
CA LEU A 101 0.94 1.93 24.00
C LEU A 101 0.75 2.13 25.53
N PRO A 102 1.37 1.31 26.39
CA PRO A 102 1.10 1.33 27.85
C PRO A 102 1.60 2.60 28.55
N ILE A 103 2.46 3.39 27.90
CA ILE A 103 3.05 4.61 28.45
C ILE A 103 2.57 5.88 27.75
N LEU A 104 1.44 5.78 27.03
CA LEU A 104 0.83 6.91 26.33
C LEU A 104 0.40 7.98 27.36
N LYS A 105 0.79 9.22 27.09
CA LYS A 105 0.50 10.41 27.89
C LYS A 105 -0.47 11.35 27.20
N GLU A 106 -0.34 11.53 25.89
CA GLU A 106 -1.20 12.41 25.12
C GLU A 106 -1.67 11.72 23.84
N LEU A 107 -2.99 11.76 23.61
CA LEU A 107 -3.63 11.40 22.36
C LEU A 107 -4.45 12.59 21.87
N ASN A 108 -4.01 13.22 20.79
CA ASN A 108 -4.77 14.26 20.11
C ASN A 108 -5.30 13.76 18.77
N LEU A 109 -6.64 13.72 18.66
CA LEU A 109 -7.42 13.43 17.45
C LEU A 109 -8.48 14.53 17.21
N SER A 110 -8.17 15.78 17.58
CA SER A 110 -9.05 16.93 17.34
C SER A 110 -9.22 17.20 15.84
N TYR A 111 -10.31 17.83 15.39
CA TYR A 111 -10.51 18.22 13.99
C TYR A 111 -10.34 17.05 13.00
N GLY A 112 -10.93 15.90 13.33
CA GLY A 112 -10.76 14.66 12.59
C GLY A 112 -12.03 14.12 11.96
N GLU A 113 -13.14 14.86 11.97
CA GLU A 113 -14.48 14.41 11.54
C GLU A 113 -14.94 13.12 12.25
N ILE A 114 -14.65 13.01 13.54
CA ILE A 114 -14.98 11.83 14.35
C ILE A 114 -16.42 11.93 14.85
N THR A 115 -17.25 10.91 14.59
CA THR A 115 -18.64 10.84 15.07
C THR A 115 -18.74 10.38 16.52
N GLU A 116 -19.93 10.55 17.15
CA GLU A 116 -20.22 10.10 18.52
C GLU A 116 -19.73 8.68 18.80
N ASP A 117 -20.17 7.72 17.99
CA ASP A 117 -19.85 6.29 18.15
C ASP A 117 -18.33 6.05 18.16
N ALA A 118 -17.60 6.72 17.27
CA ALA A 118 -16.15 6.60 17.18
C ALA A 118 -15.45 7.27 18.37
N ALA A 119 -15.91 8.45 18.80
CA ALA A 119 -15.38 9.16 19.95
C ALA A 119 -15.53 8.35 21.26
N LEU A 120 -16.68 7.68 21.46
CA LEU A 120 -16.89 6.79 22.59
C LEU A 120 -15.94 5.58 22.57
N VAL A 121 -15.65 5.03 21.39
CA VAL A 121 -14.66 3.95 21.23
C VAL A 121 -13.25 4.44 21.58
N VAL A 122 -12.87 5.65 21.15
CA VAL A 122 -11.57 6.27 21.51
C VAL A 122 -11.48 6.47 23.02
N ALA A 123 -12.50 7.03 23.67
CA ALA A 123 -12.51 7.19 25.12
C ALA A 123 -12.39 5.85 25.85
N GLN A 124 -13.08 4.80 25.37
CA GLN A 124 -12.99 3.48 25.97
C GLN A 124 -11.59 2.86 25.81
N ALA A 125 -10.88 3.16 24.73
CA ALA A 125 -9.54 2.65 24.48
C ALA A 125 -8.47 3.21 25.43
N VAL A 126 -8.65 4.42 25.96
CA VAL A 126 -7.68 5.04 26.86
C VAL A 126 -7.87 4.66 28.33
N LYS A 127 -8.94 3.93 28.68
CA LYS A 127 -9.29 3.55 30.06
C LYS A 127 -8.15 2.95 30.87
N ASP A 128 -7.35 2.09 30.25
CA ASP A 128 -6.26 1.35 30.90
C ASP A 128 -4.88 2.03 30.67
N LYS A 129 -4.87 3.34 30.42
CA LYS A 129 -3.65 4.15 30.24
C LYS A 129 -3.36 4.96 31.50
N ASP A 130 -2.68 4.34 32.45
CA ASP A 130 -2.36 4.93 33.76
C ASP A 130 -1.50 6.21 33.70
N GLN A 131 -0.77 6.42 32.60
CA GLN A 131 0.08 7.59 32.38
C GLN A 131 -0.58 8.67 31.52
N LEU A 132 -1.84 8.50 31.12
CA LEU A 132 -2.52 9.47 30.28
C LEU A 132 -2.71 10.79 31.04
N GLU A 133 -2.25 11.86 30.43
CA GLU A 133 -2.34 13.24 30.91
C GLU A 133 -3.36 14.03 30.08
N LYS A 134 -3.59 13.66 28.80
CA LYS A 134 -4.50 14.38 27.90
C LYS A 134 -5.10 13.48 26.81
N LEU A 135 -6.43 13.59 26.61
CA LEU A 135 -7.17 13.11 25.46
C LEU A 135 -7.88 14.30 24.81
N ASP A 136 -7.53 14.62 23.56
CA ASP A 136 -8.10 15.75 22.84
C ASP A 136 -8.96 15.25 21.66
N LEU A 137 -10.23 15.65 21.68
CA LEU A 137 -11.25 15.29 20.70
C LEU A 137 -12.07 16.52 20.27
N ASN A 138 -11.57 17.74 20.50
CA ASN A 138 -12.24 18.97 20.09
C ASN A 138 -12.43 19.04 18.56
N GLY A 139 -13.38 19.83 18.07
CA GLY A 139 -13.46 20.08 16.62
C GLY A 139 -13.96 18.90 15.78
N ASN A 140 -14.63 17.93 16.40
CA ASN A 140 -15.14 16.73 15.72
C ASN A 140 -16.65 16.83 15.44
N CYS A 141 -17.26 15.76 14.97
CA CYS A 141 -18.68 15.70 14.64
C CYS A 141 -19.44 14.86 15.68
N ILE A 142 -19.23 15.12 16.97
CA ILE A 142 -19.69 14.29 18.08
C ILE A 142 -21.15 14.61 18.43
N GLY A 143 -21.60 15.85 18.22
CA GLY A 143 -22.92 16.32 18.62
C GLY A 143 -23.00 16.67 20.11
N GLU A 144 -23.99 17.47 20.49
CA GLU A 144 -24.19 17.89 21.88
C GLU A 144 -24.48 16.69 22.80
N ASP A 145 -25.31 15.76 22.34
CA ASP A 145 -25.68 14.55 23.06
C ASP A 145 -24.49 13.60 23.19
N GLY A 146 -23.70 13.42 22.12
CA GLY A 146 -22.47 12.65 22.15
C GLY A 146 -21.40 13.27 23.04
N CYS A 147 -21.23 14.60 23.03
CA CYS A 147 -20.33 15.30 23.94
C CYS A 147 -20.72 15.07 25.41
N ARG A 148 -22.02 15.03 25.70
CA ARG A 148 -22.53 14.68 27.04
C ARG A 148 -22.23 13.22 27.38
N ALA A 149 -22.47 12.30 26.45
CA ALA A 149 -22.17 10.88 26.63
C ALA A 149 -20.68 10.63 26.87
N LEU A 150 -19.82 11.31 26.12
CA LEU A 150 -18.36 11.26 26.24
C LEU A 150 -17.89 11.75 27.61
N LYS A 151 -18.41 12.88 28.09
CA LYS A 151 -18.13 13.39 29.45
C LYS A 151 -18.53 12.38 30.51
N VAL A 152 -19.73 11.81 30.42
CA VAL A 152 -20.21 10.78 31.36
C VAL A 152 -19.33 9.53 31.33
N ALA A 153 -18.90 9.09 30.14
CA ALA A 153 -17.99 7.95 30.00
C ALA A 153 -16.64 8.23 30.67
N MET A 154 -16.05 9.40 30.43
CA MET A 154 -14.78 9.82 31.03
C MET A 154 -14.89 9.97 32.55
N GLU A 155 -16.00 10.53 33.07
CA GLU A 155 -16.29 10.59 34.50
C GLU A 155 -16.41 9.20 35.13
N ALA A 156 -17.11 8.25 34.48
CA ALA A 156 -17.23 6.88 34.96
C ALA A 156 -15.89 6.15 35.04
N MET A 157 -14.89 6.59 34.26
CA MET A 157 -13.51 6.08 34.28
C MET A 157 -12.59 6.90 35.21
N ASN A 158 -13.09 7.94 35.89
CA ASN A 158 -12.31 8.92 36.66
C ASN A 158 -11.24 9.66 35.84
N MET A 159 -11.51 9.89 34.56
CA MET A 159 -10.61 10.53 33.59
C MET A 159 -11.15 11.88 33.09
N SER A 160 -12.16 12.46 33.75
CA SER A 160 -12.83 13.68 33.31
C SER A 160 -11.88 14.88 33.11
N GLU A 161 -10.88 15.03 33.97
CA GLU A 161 -9.88 16.12 33.89
C GLU A 161 -8.87 15.94 32.75
N LEU A 162 -8.81 14.75 32.14
CA LEU A 162 -7.89 14.45 31.03
C LEU A 162 -8.51 14.79 29.67
N LEU A 163 -9.84 14.92 29.60
CA LEU A 163 -10.54 15.26 28.38
C LEU A 163 -10.33 16.75 28.05
N GLY A 164 -9.91 17.03 26.83
CA GLY A 164 -9.79 18.38 26.28
C GLY A 164 -11.14 19.12 26.19
N SER A 165 -11.09 20.38 25.77
CA SER A 165 -12.32 21.12 25.44
C SER A 165 -13.07 20.40 24.32
N LEU A 166 -14.40 20.48 24.33
CA LEU A 166 -15.27 20.06 23.23
C LEU A 166 -16.11 21.26 22.78
N SER A 167 -15.56 22.46 22.87
CA SER A 167 -16.29 23.71 22.61
C SER A 167 -16.53 23.95 21.14
N ASP A 168 -15.67 23.40 20.30
CA ASP A 168 -15.65 23.65 18.85
C ASP A 168 -16.19 22.43 18.10
N ASP A 169 -16.96 21.56 18.75
CA ASP A 169 -17.62 20.43 18.10
C ASP A 169 -18.61 20.95 17.03
N GLU A 170 -18.49 20.42 15.82
CA GLU A 170 -19.23 20.86 14.62
C GLU A 170 -20.64 20.24 14.54
N GLY A 171 -21.01 19.38 15.50
CA GLY A 171 -22.32 18.73 15.54
C GLY A 171 -22.38 17.40 14.79
N GLU A 172 -23.51 16.70 14.90
CA GLU A 172 -23.76 15.53 14.04
C GLU A 172 -23.84 16.01 12.58
N PRO A 173 -23.25 15.28 11.62
CA PRO A 173 -23.47 15.60 10.21
C PRO A 173 -24.98 15.56 9.94
N GLU A 174 -25.54 16.62 9.36
CA GLU A 174 -26.93 16.55 8.89
C GLU A 174 -27.01 15.39 7.89
N ASP A 175 -28.04 14.54 7.99
CA ASP A 175 -28.37 13.52 6.98
C ASP A 175 -28.75 14.24 5.66
N ASP A 176 -27.79 14.90 5.03
CA ASP A 176 -27.88 15.22 3.63
C ASP A 176 -27.68 13.89 2.90
N ASP A 177 -28.79 13.38 2.33
CA ASP A 177 -28.83 12.39 1.26
C ASP A 177 -28.10 12.94 0.00
N ASP A 178 -26.90 13.49 0.16
CA ASP A 178 -26.01 13.81 -0.94
C ASP A 178 -25.05 12.64 -1.09
N ASP A 179 -25.13 12.05 -2.27
CA ASP A 179 -24.07 11.27 -2.88
C ASP A 179 -22.78 12.10 -2.80
N ASP A 180 -22.05 12.01 -1.69
CA ASP A 180 -20.62 12.33 -1.68
C ASP A 180 -19.93 11.20 -2.46
N GLU A 181 -20.14 11.24 -3.78
CA GLU A 181 -19.10 11.01 -4.75
C GLU A 181 -17.85 11.64 -4.16
N ASP A 182 -16.92 10.77 -3.74
CA ASP A 182 -15.60 11.10 -3.24
C ASP A 182 -15.17 12.44 -3.85
N GLU A 183 -15.23 13.52 -3.06
CA GLU A 183 -14.82 14.84 -3.54
C GLU A 183 -13.44 14.67 -4.16
N ASP A 184 -13.39 15.06 -5.43
CA ASP A 184 -12.21 15.22 -6.22
C ASP A 184 -11.11 15.87 -5.36
N ASP A 185 -10.16 15.07 -4.88
CA ASP A 185 -8.79 15.57 -4.76
C ASP A 185 -8.33 15.66 -6.21
N ASP A 186 -8.65 16.80 -6.83
CA ASP A 186 -7.92 17.35 -7.96
C ASP A 186 -6.43 17.26 -7.59
N GLU A 187 -5.77 16.18 -8.04
CA GLU A 187 -4.33 16.18 -8.16
C GLU A 187 -4.01 17.31 -9.15
N GLU A 188 -3.67 18.49 -8.62
CA GLU A 188 -2.92 19.50 -9.34
C GLU A 188 -1.74 18.78 -9.99
N GLU A 189 -1.85 18.63 -11.32
CA GLU A 189 -0.74 18.38 -12.22
C GLU A 189 0.25 19.53 -12.06
N ASP A 190 1.18 19.43 -11.10
CA ASP A 190 2.43 20.16 -11.20
C ASP A 190 3.30 19.45 -12.25
N ASP A 191 3.08 19.88 -13.49
CA ASP A 191 4.07 19.92 -14.57
C ASP A 191 5.31 20.69 -14.05
N ASP A 192 6.30 19.98 -13.51
CA ASP A 192 7.68 20.45 -13.53
C ASP A 192 8.47 19.56 -14.51
N GLU A 193 8.62 20.12 -15.72
CA GLU A 193 9.54 19.68 -16.75
C GLU A 193 10.97 19.56 -16.20
N GLU A 194 11.63 18.47 -16.60
CA GLU A 194 13.07 18.30 -16.81
C GLU A 194 14.04 19.14 -15.95
N ASP A 195 14.69 18.49 -14.97
CA ASP A 195 16.13 18.67 -14.81
C ASP A 195 16.81 17.29 -14.85
N VAL A 196 17.50 17.09 -15.96
CA VAL A 196 18.47 16.03 -16.20
C VAL A 196 19.68 16.33 -15.32
N ASP A 197 19.88 15.54 -14.26
CA ASP A 197 21.22 15.32 -13.74
C ASP A 197 21.55 13.83 -13.86
N GLU A 198 22.33 13.55 -14.91
CA GLU A 198 23.13 12.36 -15.07
C GLU A 198 24.09 12.25 -13.87
N GLU A 199 23.79 11.38 -12.89
CA GLU A 199 24.85 10.87 -12.02
C GLU A 199 25.18 9.43 -12.43
N GLU A 200 26.36 9.33 -13.05
CA GLU A 200 27.08 8.13 -13.42
C GLU A 200 27.15 7.15 -12.25
N VAL A 201 26.72 5.91 -12.47
CA VAL A 201 26.96 4.81 -11.54
C VAL A 201 28.43 4.41 -11.70
N GLU A 202 29.31 4.89 -10.82
CA GLU A 202 30.64 4.30 -10.66
C GLU A 202 30.48 2.92 -10.00
N GLU A 203 30.88 1.90 -10.76
CA GLU A 203 31.05 0.53 -10.29
C GLU A 203 32.25 0.49 -9.32
N GLU A 204 32.03 0.22 -8.03
CA GLU A 204 33.12 -0.20 -7.14
C GLU A 204 33.27 -1.73 -7.24
N GLU A 205 34.28 -2.15 -8.00
CA GLU A 205 34.91 -3.46 -7.91
C GLU A 205 35.57 -3.60 -6.51
N GLU A 206 35.08 -4.50 -5.67
CA GLU A 206 35.76 -4.86 -4.42
C GLU A 206 37.04 -5.67 -4.75
N GLU A 207 38.20 -5.00 -4.79
CA GLU A 207 39.51 -5.64 -4.63
C GLU A 207 39.71 -6.01 -3.15
N GLU A 208 39.67 -7.31 -2.83
CA GLU A 208 40.12 -7.83 -1.55
C GLU A 208 41.66 -7.73 -1.44
N GLU A 209 42.17 -6.75 -0.71
CA GLU A 209 43.58 -6.75 -0.29
C GLU A 209 43.80 -7.75 0.86
N GLU A 210 44.58 -8.79 0.56
CA GLU A 210 45.15 -9.74 1.52
C GLU A 210 46.13 -9.02 2.48
N GLU A 211 45.80 -8.89 3.77
CA GLU A 211 46.83 -8.68 4.79
C GLU A 211 47.31 -10.03 5.36
N GLU A 212 48.56 -10.37 5.05
CA GLU A 212 49.33 -11.41 5.71
C GLU A 212 49.40 -11.15 7.23
N SER A 213 48.74 -11.98 8.03
CA SER A 213 49.26 -12.29 9.36
C SER A 213 49.10 -13.77 9.70
N THR A 214 50.18 -14.29 10.27
CA THR A 214 50.55 -15.69 10.39
C THR A 214 49.61 -16.54 11.24
N GLY A 215 49.10 -17.63 10.64
CA GLY A 215 49.05 -18.97 11.22
C GLY A 215 47.92 -19.31 12.22
N ASN A 216 46.86 -19.99 11.74
CA ASN A 216 46.60 -21.40 12.06
C ASN A 216 45.35 -21.92 11.34
N LYS A 217 45.46 -23.12 10.78
CA LYS A 217 44.41 -23.88 10.08
C LYS A 217 43.18 -24.12 10.98
N PHE A 218 41.98 -23.80 10.48
CA PHE A 218 40.81 -24.69 10.61
C PHE A 218 39.81 -24.43 9.49
N SER A 219 39.32 -25.51 8.89
CA SER A 219 38.52 -25.52 7.65
C SER A 219 37.01 -25.36 7.92
N THR A 220 36.31 -24.60 7.07
CA THR A 220 34.89 -24.80 6.73
C THR A 220 34.65 -24.46 5.25
N PRO A 221 33.76 -25.18 4.53
CA PRO A 221 33.67 -25.09 3.07
C PRO A 221 32.79 -23.93 2.59
N GLN A 222 33.17 -23.36 1.44
CA GLN A 222 32.40 -22.38 0.65
C GLN A 222 30.96 -22.86 0.39
N SER A 223 29.98 -22.01 0.69
CA SER A 223 28.60 -22.16 0.21
C SER A 223 28.46 -21.50 -1.17
N ALA A 224 27.93 -22.23 -2.14
CA ALA A 224 27.64 -21.78 -3.50
C ALA A 224 26.64 -20.60 -3.54
N PRO A 225 26.56 -19.82 -4.65
CA PRO A 225 25.63 -18.71 -4.79
C PRO A 225 24.19 -19.20 -4.71
N ARG A 226 23.38 -18.58 -3.84
CA ARG A 226 21.96 -18.92 -3.68
C ARG A 226 21.18 -18.35 -4.88
N PRO A 227 20.31 -19.13 -5.55
CA PRO A 227 19.59 -18.65 -6.74
C PRO A 227 18.63 -17.50 -6.40
N PRO A 228 18.31 -16.61 -7.37
CA PRO A 228 17.35 -15.53 -7.15
C PRO A 228 15.95 -16.13 -6.89
N GLU A 229 15.32 -15.73 -5.79
CA GLU A 229 14.09 -16.35 -5.32
C GLU A 229 12.86 -15.76 -6.04
N VAL A 230 12.26 -16.54 -6.95
CA VAL A 230 10.98 -16.20 -7.61
C VAL A 230 9.85 -15.92 -6.61
N SER A 231 9.88 -16.57 -5.44
CA SER A 231 8.93 -16.32 -4.35
C SER A 231 9.03 -14.90 -3.83
N SER A 232 10.25 -14.35 -3.74
CA SER A 232 10.46 -12.96 -3.30
C SER A 232 9.82 -11.97 -4.28
N PHE A 233 9.92 -12.25 -5.59
CA PHE A 233 9.25 -11.46 -6.61
C PHE A 233 7.72 -11.60 -6.54
N LEU A 234 7.18 -12.81 -6.45
CA LEU A 234 5.72 -13.02 -6.40
C LEU A 234 5.08 -12.53 -5.09
N SER A 235 5.84 -12.36 -4.00
CA SER A 235 5.36 -11.73 -2.77
C SER A 235 5.36 -10.20 -2.87
N PHE A 236 6.40 -9.63 -3.47
CA PHE A 236 6.59 -8.17 -3.59
C PHE A 236 7.21 -7.83 -4.96
N PRO A 237 6.36 -7.69 -6.00
CA PRO A 237 6.82 -7.44 -7.36
C PRO A 237 7.57 -6.11 -7.47
N SER A 238 8.76 -6.13 -8.08
CA SER A 238 9.46 -4.91 -8.51
C SER A 238 10.19 -5.17 -9.83
N PRO A 239 10.43 -4.13 -10.65
CA PRO A 239 11.21 -4.26 -11.89
C PRO A 239 12.57 -4.92 -11.66
N ASP A 240 13.33 -4.46 -10.66
CA ASP A 240 14.68 -4.99 -10.36
C ASP A 240 14.65 -6.47 -10.01
N LYS A 241 13.66 -6.90 -9.22
CA LYS A 241 13.52 -8.31 -8.85
C LYS A 241 13.21 -9.17 -10.07
N LEU A 242 12.38 -8.67 -11.00
CA LEU A 242 12.09 -9.36 -12.25
C LEU A 242 13.36 -9.47 -13.11
N LEU A 243 14.14 -8.40 -13.21
CA LEU A 243 15.41 -8.39 -13.97
C LEU A 243 16.46 -9.32 -13.34
N LYS A 244 16.57 -9.36 -12.01
CA LYS A 244 17.48 -10.25 -11.25
C LYS A 244 17.22 -11.74 -11.46
N LEU A 245 16.03 -12.14 -11.92
CA LEU A 245 15.75 -13.53 -12.30
C LEU A 245 16.47 -13.95 -13.60
N GLY A 246 17.03 -13.00 -14.34
CA GLY A 246 17.84 -13.24 -15.52
C GLY A 246 17.04 -13.80 -16.71
N PRO A 247 17.71 -14.29 -17.77
CA PRO A 247 17.05 -14.71 -19.01
C PRO A 247 16.14 -15.94 -18.83
N THR A 248 16.31 -16.72 -17.76
CA THR A 248 15.48 -17.90 -17.46
C THR A 248 14.24 -17.59 -16.61
N ARG A 249 13.93 -16.31 -16.37
CA ARG A 249 12.83 -15.87 -15.50
C ARG A 249 11.49 -16.53 -15.81
N ALA A 250 11.11 -16.63 -17.08
CA ALA A 250 9.85 -17.24 -17.49
C ALA A 250 9.76 -18.70 -17.02
N LEU A 251 10.83 -19.48 -17.23
CA LEU A 251 10.91 -20.88 -16.80
C LEU A 251 10.87 -21.02 -15.28
N LEU A 252 11.52 -20.11 -14.55
CA LEU A 252 11.55 -20.13 -13.09
C LEU A 252 10.16 -19.81 -12.50
N ILE A 253 9.46 -18.82 -13.06
CA ILE A 253 8.08 -18.47 -12.70
C ILE A 253 7.15 -19.65 -13.00
N GLU A 254 7.26 -20.26 -14.18
CA GLU A 254 6.48 -21.43 -14.58
C GLU A 254 6.67 -22.65 -13.68
N GLN A 255 7.83 -22.80 -13.03
CA GLN A 255 8.11 -23.90 -12.12
C GLN A 255 7.49 -23.69 -10.73
N GLN A 256 7.32 -22.44 -10.31
CA GLN A 256 6.79 -22.13 -8.99
C GLN A 256 5.28 -21.88 -8.99
N VAL A 257 4.72 -21.37 -10.09
CA VAL A 257 3.28 -21.14 -10.21
C VAL A 257 2.59 -22.42 -10.64
N ASP A 258 1.60 -22.83 -9.85
CA ASP A 258 0.72 -23.95 -10.17
C ASP A 258 -0.25 -23.56 -11.30
N VAL A 259 0.20 -23.73 -12.54
CA VAL A 259 -0.58 -23.42 -13.77
C VAL A 259 -1.79 -24.34 -13.98
N SER A 260 -2.00 -25.33 -13.12
CA SER A 260 -3.24 -26.13 -13.10
C SER A 260 -4.42 -25.33 -12.54
N ASP A 261 -4.11 -24.37 -11.67
CA ASP A 261 -5.06 -23.53 -10.95
C ASP A 261 -5.22 -22.19 -11.66
N ALA A 262 -6.42 -21.95 -12.18
CA ALA A 262 -6.74 -20.74 -12.93
C ALA A 262 -6.67 -19.47 -12.08
N ALA A 263 -7.01 -19.54 -10.79
CA ALA A 263 -6.98 -18.38 -9.90
C ALA A 263 -5.54 -17.99 -9.58
N LYS A 264 -4.68 -18.95 -9.22
CA LYS A 264 -3.25 -18.69 -8.99
C LYS A 264 -2.53 -18.20 -10.24
N THR A 265 -2.92 -18.72 -11.41
CA THR A 265 -2.38 -18.24 -12.69
C THR A 265 -2.77 -16.79 -12.94
N ALA A 266 -4.02 -16.40 -12.65
CA ALA A 266 -4.49 -15.02 -12.77
C ALA A 266 -3.78 -14.08 -11.76
N GLU A 267 -3.58 -14.50 -10.52
CA GLU A 267 -2.80 -13.74 -9.52
C GLU A 267 -1.35 -13.54 -9.95
N ALA A 268 -0.69 -14.59 -10.46
CA ALA A 268 0.68 -14.50 -10.97
C ALA A 268 0.76 -13.57 -12.18
N PHE A 269 -0.19 -13.66 -13.12
CA PHE A 269 -0.30 -12.75 -14.25
C PHE A 269 -0.37 -11.29 -13.78
N LEU A 270 -1.26 -10.97 -12.84
CA LEU A 270 -1.43 -9.61 -12.34
C LEU A 270 -0.17 -9.11 -11.63
N LYS A 271 0.47 -9.94 -10.80
CA LYS A 271 1.73 -9.60 -10.14
C LYS A 271 2.85 -9.30 -11.13
N ILE A 272 2.99 -10.07 -12.20
CA ILE A 272 3.98 -9.81 -13.24
C ILE A 272 3.64 -8.55 -14.02
N ALA A 273 2.37 -8.35 -14.38
CA ALA A 273 1.93 -7.18 -15.12
C ALA A 273 1.99 -5.87 -14.31
N SER A 274 1.95 -5.95 -12.98
CA SER A 274 2.03 -4.79 -12.09
C SER A 274 3.35 -4.02 -12.18
N VAL A 275 4.43 -4.68 -12.63
CA VAL A 275 5.76 -4.05 -12.79
C VAL A 275 6.02 -3.59 -14.24
N TYR A 276 5.01 -3.64 -15.11
CA TYR A 276 5.12 -3.15 -16.48
C TYR A 276 5.40 -1.64 -16.49
N LYS A 277 6.35 -1.23 -17.32
CA LYS A 277 6.75 0.16 -17.54
C LYS A 277 6.86 0.41 -19.03
N GLU A 278 6.11 1.36 -19.56
CA GLU A 278 6.05 1.60 -21.01
C GLU A 278 7.32 2.27 -21.55
N ASP A 279 7.91 3.12 -20.72
CA ASP A 279 9.16 3.87 -20.88
C ASP A 279 10.42 3.00 -20.79
N ASN A 280 10.37 1.89 -20.05
CA ASN A 280 11.51 0.97 -19.91
C ASN A 280 11.33 -0.29 -20.76
N ASN A 281 11.98 -0.32 -21.93
CA ASN A 281 11.91 -1.45 -22.87
C ASN A 281 12.43 -2.78 -22.28
N GLU A 282 13.43 -2.75 -21.40
CA GLU A 282 13.97 -3.97 -20.79
C GLU A 282 12.94 -4.61 -19.85
N VAL A 283 12.38 -3.81 -18.95
CA VAL A 283 11.34 -4.24 -18.00
C VAL A 283 10.08 -4.64 -18.75
N LYS A 284 9.66 -3.87 -19.73
CA LYS A 284 8.54 -4.19 -20.63
C LYS A 284 8.72 -5.57 -21.27
N ASN A 285 9.83 -5.80 -21.96
CA ASN A 285 10.09 -7.08 -22.62
C ASN A 285 10.16 -8.23 -21.60
N ALA A 286 10.79 -8.01 -20.45
CA ALA A 286 10.85 -8.97 -19.37
C ALA A 286 9.45 -9.38 -18.84
N VAL A 287 8.55 -8.41 -18.67
CA VAL A 287 7.17 -8.65 -18.25
C VAL A 287 6.42 -9.45 -19.32
N LEU A 288 6.47 -9.00 -20.57
CA LEU A 288 5.77 -9.66 -21.67
C LEU A 288 6.27 -11.09 -21.90
N ASP A 289 7.58 -11.32 -21.89
CA ASP A 289 8.17 -12.66 -22.04
C ASP A 289 7.79 -13.59 -20.88
N SER A 290 7.76 -13.07 -19.65
CA SER A 290 7.38 -13.84 -18.46
C SER A 290 5.90 -14.23 -18.49
N ILE A 291 5.04 -13.29 -18.91
CA ILE A 291 3.60 -13.52 -19.08
C ILE A 291 3.34 -14.52 -20.21
N ASP A 292 4.03 -14.38 -21.33
CA ASP A 292 3.90 -15.29 -22.47
C ASP A 292 4.32 -16.71 -22.10
N GLY A 293 5.40 -16.88 -21.33
CA GLY A 293 5.80 -18.20 -20.81
C GLY A 293 4.72 -18.82 -19.91
N LEU A 294 4.28 -18.06 -18.90
CA LEU A 294 3.26 -18.48 -17.94
C LEU A 294 1.95 -18.89 -18.64
N LEU A 295 1.39 -17.99 -19.46
CA LEU A 295 0.08 -18.20 -20.07
C LEU A 295 0.14 -19.21 -21.21
N ARG A 296 1.21 -19.26 -22.00
CA ARG A 296 1.37 -20.30 -23.03
C ARG A 296 1.38 -21.67 -22.39
N LYS A 297 2.10 -21.86 -21.27
CA LYS A 297 2.11 -23.13 -20.54
C LYS A 297 0.73 -23.47 -19.98
N ALA A 298 0.03 -22.48 -19.41
CA ALA A 298 -1.32 -22.68 -18.87
C ALA A 298 -2.32 -23.08 -19.98
N PHE A 299 -2.46 -22.28 -21.04
CA PHE A 299 -3.45 -22.52 -22.10
C PHE A 299 -3.14 -23.71 -23.01
N THR A 300 -1.88 -24.17 -23.09
CA THR A 300 -1.54 -25.43 -23.79
C THR A 300 -1.77 -26.67 -22.94
N SER A 301 -1.98 -26.53 -21.63
CA SER A 301 -2.28 -27.65 -20.75
C SER A 301 -3.73 -28.12 -20.92
N SER A 302 -3.92 -29.41 -21.17
CA SER A 302 -5.26 -29.99 -21.43
C SER A 302 -6.22 -29.92 -20.23
N SER A 303 -5.71 -29.75 -19.01
CA SER A 303 -6.52 -29.62 -17.80
C SER A 303 -6.89 -28.17 -17.47
N PHE A 304 -6.30 -27.20 -18.16
CA PHE A 304 -6.50 -25.78 -17.85
C PHE A 304 -7.80 -25.27 -18.47
N GLN A 305 -8.64 -24.67 -17.62
CA GLN A 305 -9.92 -24.12 -18.04
C GLN A 305 -9.76 -22.62 -18.31
N GLY A 306 -9.59 -22.25 -19.59
CA GLY A 306 -9.39 -20.85 -19.98
C GLY A 306 -10.53 -19.92 -19.57
N TYR A 307 -11.77 -20.40 -19.51
CA TYR A 307 -12.91 -19.61 -19.00
C TYR A 307 -12.78 -19.32 -17.50
N SER A 308 -12.27 -20.28 -16.71
CA SER A 308 -12.04 -20.11 -15.27
C SER A 308 -10.97 -19.05 -15.04
N PHE A 309 -9.92 -19.03 -15.87
CA PHE A 309 -8.89 -17.99 -15.81
C PHE A 309 -9.47 -16.60 -16.07
N VAL A 310 -10.26 -16.44 -17.13
CA VAL A 310 -10.89 -15.15 -17.44
C VAL A 310 -11.85 -14.73 -16.34
N SER A 311 -12.64 -15.66 -15.80
CA SER A 311 -13.54 -15.36 -14.67
C SER A 311 -12.74 -14.90 -13.44
N SER A 312 -11.67 -15.61 -13.06
CA SER A 312 -10.81 -15.21 -11.95
C SER A 312 -10.14 -13.85 -12.20
N LEU A 313 -9.68 -13.59 -13.42
CA LEU A 313 -9.10 -12.31 -13.79
C LEU A 313 -10.12 -11.17 -13.66
N LEU A 314 -11.35 -11.37 -14.13
CA LEU A 314 -12.42 -10.37 -14.01
C LEU A 314 -12.81 -10.12 -12.54
N VAL A 315 -12.80 -11.15 -11.69
CA VAL A 315 -13.03 -11.00 -10.24
C VAL A 315 -11.91 -10.17 -9.62
N LEU A 316 -10.65 -10.51 -9.90
CA LEU A 316 -9.49 -9.82 -9.35
C LEU A 316 -9.41 -8.36 -9.83
N LEU A 317 -9.83 -8.06 -11.06
CA LEU A 317 -9.95 -6.69 -11.57
C LEU A 317 -11.19 -5.93 -11.04
N GLY A 318 -12.02 -6.55 -10.20
CA GLY A 318 -13.22 -5.92 -9.63
C GLY A 318 -14.37 -5.75 -10.62
N LEU A 319 -14.38 -6.51 -11.72
CA LEU A 319 -15.36 -6.36 -12.81
C LEU A 319 -16.57 -7.28 -12.66
N ILE A 320 -16.42 -8.37 -11.92
CA ILE A 320 -17.51 -9.28 -11.55
C ILE A 320 -17.40 -9.67 -10.08
N LYS A 321 -18.54 -9.95 -9.44
CA LYS A 321 -18.58 -10.44 -8.06
C LYS A 321 -18.35 -11.96 -8.03
N SER A 322 -17.52 -12.44 -7.11
CA SER A 322 -17.41 -13.86 -6.77
C SER A 322 -18.24 -14.20 -5.53
N GLU A 323 -18.64 -15.47 -5.40
CA GLU A 323 -19.23 -15.99 -4.15
C GLU A 323 -18.21 -16.00 -3.01
N ASP A 324 -16.95 -16.23 -3.35
CA ASP A 324 -15.83 -16.10 -2.42
C ASP A 324 -15.52 -14.61 -2.17
N LYS A 325 -15.19 -14.25 -0.92
CA LYS A 325 -14.80 -12.88 -0.53
C LYS A 325 -13.39 -12.52 -1.02
N VAL A 326 -13.14 -12.62 -2.32
CA VAL A 326 -11.88 -12.24 -2.96
C VAL A 326 -11.81 -10.72 -3.02
N LYS A 327 -10.74 -10.14 -2.46
CA LYS A 327 -10.49 -8.70 -2.57
C LYS A 327 -9.95 -8.38 -3.97
N PRO A 328 -10.55 -7.43 -4.71
CA PRO A 328 -9.99 -6.96 -5.97
C PRO A 328 -8.60 -6.35 -5.79
N VAL A 329 -7.77 -6.42 -6.83
CA VAL A 329 -6.48 -5.72 -6.88
C VAL A 329 -6.68 -4.27 -7.32
N ILE A 330 -5.77 -3.39 -6.89
CA ILE A 330 -5.69 -2.03 -7.44
C ILE A 330 -5.20 -2.15 -8.87
N VAL A 331 -6.02 -1.72 -9.83
CA VAL A 331 -5.71 -1.85 -11.26
C VAL A 331 -4.75 -0.74 -11.68
N VAL A 332 -3.51 -1.10 -12.00
CA VAL A 332 -2.55 -0.23 -12.69
C VAL A 332 -2.59 -0.42 -14.23
N PRO A 333 -2.15 0.57 -15.03
CA PRO A 333 -2.16 0.51 -16.50
C PRO A 333 -1.45 -0.72 -17.07
N GLY A 334 -0.38 -1.16 -16.41
CA GLY A 334 0.40 -2.34 -16.77
C GLY A 334 -0.43 -3.62 -16.91
N HIS A 335 -1.47 -3.81 -16.09
CA HIS A 335 -2.37 -4.96 -16.21
C HIS A 335 -3.11 -4.98 -17.54
N LEU A 336 -3.61 -3.82 -17.98
CA LEU A 336 -4.38 -3.69 -19.22
C LEU A 336 -3.47 -3.73 -20.45
N GLN A 337 -2.27 -3.15 -20.36
CA GLN A 337 -1.27 -3.19 -21.43
C GLN A 337 -0.72 -4.61 -21.64
N ALA A 338 -0.44 -5.33 -20.55
CA ALA A 338 -0.07 -6.74 -20.63
C ALA A 338 -1.22 -7.58 -21.20
N LEU A 339 -2.47 -7.31 -20.80
CA LEU A 339 -3.63 -8.01 -21.35
C LEU A 339 -3.81 -7.70 -22.85
N GLU A 340 -3.56 -6.46 -23.29
CA GLU A 340 -3.59 -6.06 -24.70
C GLU A 340 -2.57 -6.85 -25.53
N HIS A 341 -1.38 -7.10 -24.99
CA HIS A 341 -0.38 -7.95 -25.63
C HIS A 341 -0.85 -9.41 -25.70
N VAL A 342 -1.34 -9.96 -24.58
CA VAL A 342 -1.73 -11.37 -24.47
C VAL A 342 -2.86 -11.74 -25.42
N VAL A 343 -3.88 -10.88 -25.57
CA VAL A 343 -5.03 -11.18 -26.45
C VAL A 343 -4.67 -11.21 -27.94
N ARG A 344 -3.49 -10.73 -28.32
CA ARG A 344 -2.94 -10.81 -29.69
C ARG A 344 -2.19 -12.11 -29.94
N GLN A 345 -1.87 -12.88 -28.90
CA GLN A 345 -1.06 -14.09 -29.01
C GLN A 345 -1.89 -15.29 -29.44
N ASP A 346 -1.28 -16.17 -30.25
CA ASP A 346 -1.96 -17.37 -30.79
C ASP A 346 -2.39 -18.38 -29.71
N TYR A 347 -1.78 -18.34 -28.53
CA TYR A 347 -2.12 -19.24 -27.42
C TYR A 347 -3.39 -18.79 -26.68
N PHE A 348 -3.84 -17.54 -26.83
CA PHE A 348 -4.96 -17.01 -26.08
C PHE A 348 -6.30 -17.44 -26.72
N PRO A 349 -7.24 -18.03 -25.97
CA PRO A 349 -8.51 -18.49 -26.53
C PRO A 349 -9.34 -17.35 -27.13
N LYS A 350 -9.73 -17.48 -28.39
CA LYS A 350 -10.50 -16.44 -29.11
C LYS A 350 -11.90 -16.26 -28.52
N GLU A 351 -12.47 -17.30 -27.93
CA GLU A 351 -13.78 -17.25 -27.27
C GLU A 351 -13.75 -16.34 -26.04
N SER A 352 -12.60 -16.27 -25.36
CA SER A 352 -12.38 -15.43 -24.19
C SER A 352 -12.31 -13.94 -24.53
N VAL A 353 -11.93 -13.60 -25.76
CA VAL A 353 -11.84 -12.21 -26.25
C VAL A 353 -13.22 -11.52 -26.21
N ALA A 354 -14.27 -12.22 -26.63
CA ALA A 354 -15.63 -11.68 -26.62
C ALA A 354 -16.15 -11.41 -25.20
N VAL A 355 -15.77 -12.27 -24.24
CA VAL A 355 -16.13 -12.08 -22.83
C VAL A 355 -15.40 -10.87 -22.27
N LEU A 356 -14.08 -10.76 -22.47
CA LEU A 356 -13.30 -9.61 -22.03
C LEU A 356 -13.83 -8.31 -22.62
N GLU A 357 -14.11 -8.25 -23.92
CA GLU A 357 -14.66 -7.06 -24.58
C GLU A 357 -15.98 -6.60 -23.95
N ALA A 358 -16.88 -7.54 -23.64
CA ALA A 358 -18.17 -7.23 -23.03
C ALA A 358 -18.04 -6.59 -21.64
N PHE A 359 -17.02 -6.97 -20.86
CA PHE A 359 -16.75 -6.40 -19.54
C PHE A 359 -15.91 -5.12 -19.62
N MET A 360 -14.96 -5.03 -20.54
CA MET A 360 -14.17 -3.80 -20.77
C MET A 360 -15.04 -2.64 -21.27
N SER A 361 -16.12 -2.93 -22.00
CA SER A 361 -17.04 -1.91 -22.54
C SER A 361 -18.04 -1.38 -21.50
N ARG A 362 -18.11 -1.98 -20.31
CA ARG A 362 -18.96 -1.47 -19.23
C ARG A 362 -18.25 -0.30 -18.54
N ASN A 363 -19.05 0.66 -18.07
CA ASN A 363 -18.50 1.68 -17.20
C ASN A 363 -18.23 1.05 -15.83
N ASN A 364 -16.98 1.16 -15.37
CA ASN A 364 -16.56 0.64 -14.08
C ASN A 364 -15.50 1.57 -13.52
N LYS A 365 -15.78 2.14 -12.35
CA LYS A 365 -14.90 3.06 -11.61
C LYS A 365 -13.50 2.45 -11.39
N THR A 366 -13.37 1.13 -11.30
CA THR A 366 -12.07 0.45 -11.11
C THR A 366 -11.10 0.57 -12.29
N LEU A 367 -11.60 0.88 -13.50
CA LEU A 367 -10.76 1.01 -14.70
C LEU A 367 -10.59 2.46 -15.17
N GLU A 368 -11.22 3.43 -14.50
CA GLU A 368 -11.15 4.86 -14.85
C GLU A 368 -9.73 5.43 -14.76
N PRO A 369 -8.91 5.12 -13.73
CA PRO A 369 -7.51 5.56 -13.66
C PRO A 369 -6.64 5.03 -14.80
N CYS A 370 -7.10 4.01 -15.52
CA CYS A 370 -6.39 3.39 -16.63
C CYS A 370 -7.02 3.72 -17.99
N GLY A 371 -7.72 4.85 -18.13
CA GLY A 371 -8.53 5.20 -19.30
C GLY A 371 -7.84 4.98 -20.65
N ASN A 372 -6.59 5.43 -20.80
CA ASN A 372 -5.81 5.24 -22.04
C ASN A 372 -5.54 3.76 -22.34
N ALA A 373 -5.07 3.00 -21.35
CA ALA A 373 -4.80 1.57 -21.50
C ALA A 373 -6.09 0.76 -21.72
N LYS A 374 -7.20 1.16 -21.09
CA LYS A 374 -8.54 0.58 -21.30
C LYS A 374 -9.00 0.80 -22.75
N ASN A 375 -8.87 2.02 -23.27
CA ASN A 375 -9.26 2.34 -24.64
C ASN A 375 -8.43 1.58 -25.69
N ASN A 376 -7.11 1.45 -25.46
CA ASN A 376 -6.21 0.68 -26.31
C ASN A 376 -6.54 -0.83 -26.30
N LEU A 377 -6.79 -1.37 -25.11
CA LEU A 377 -7.23 -2.75 -24.94
C LEU A 377 -8.57 -2.98 -25.63
N GLN A 378 -9.56 -2.10 -25.44
CA GLN A 378 -10.88 -2.22 -26.07
C GLN A 378 -10.79 -2.19 -27.60
N SER A 379 -10.00 -1.28 -28.16
CA SER A 379 -9.73 -1.20 -29.60
C SER A 379 -9.06 -2.47 -30.13
N THR A 380 -8.16 -3.05 -29.35
CA THR A 380 -7.47 -4.30 -29.68
C THR A 380 -8.42 -5.50 -29.63
N LEU A 381 -9.25 -5.62 -28.60
CA LEU A 381 -10.25 -6.69 -28.47
C LEU A 381 -11.23 -6.68 -29.65
N GLN A 382 -11.73 -5.49 -30.05
CA GLN A 382 -12.58 -5.33 -31.23
C GLN A 382 -11.89 -5.82 -32.51
N ARG A 383 -10.61 -5.46 -32.70
CA ARG A 383 -9.82 -5.87 -33.86
C ARG A 383 -9.60 -7.38 -33.88
N VAL A 384 -9.19 -7.99 -32.76
CA VAL A 384 -8.94 -9.44 -32.66
C VAL A 384 -10.22 -10.23 -32.86
N ARG A 385 -11.35 -9.75 -32.32
CA ARG A 385 -12.66 -10.36 -32.53
C ARG A 385 -13.10 -10.31 -33.99
N SER A 386 -12.84 -9.21 -34.70
CA SER A 386 -13.19 -9.11 -36.13
C SER A 386 -12.39 -10.05 -37.04
N GLN A 387 -11.25 -10.56 -36.56
CA GLN A 387 -10.34 -11.47 -37.27
C GLN A 387 -10.49 -12.94 -36.85
N SER A 388 -11.38 -13.22 -35.90
CA SER A 388 -11.65 -14.55 -35.33
C SER A 388 -13.00 -15.05 -35.80
#